data_AF-A0A3A8ZA18-F1
#
_entry.id   AF-A0A3A8ZA18-F1
#
_cell.length_a   1.000
_cell.length_b   1.000
_cell.length_c   1.000
_cell.angle_alpha   90.00
_cell.angle_beta   90.00
_cell.angle_gamma   90.00
#
_symmetry.space_group_name_H-M   'P 1'
#
loop_
_entity.id
_entity.type
_entity.pdbx_description
1 polymer ?
#
loop_
_entity_poly.entity_id
_entity_poly.type
_entity_poly.pdbx_seq_one_letter_code
_entity_poly.pdbx_strand_id
1 'polypeptide(L)'
;MILLYESLKKNLANPLYYFLSIGAGLVFTVIFAMLNKITAIKVSVIVFLSIIFFALFIAFITKEKQDVIEIAERIADRGKHKAALKILVKARKKASDGEYCLKIDYEIGVVYCLMEQYQKAVTILREILRNDAKEWTWKVYFQLAKALSYTKGFFQMRF
;
A
#
# COMPACT_ATOMS: atom_id res chain seq x y z
N MET A 1 -1.40 -13.76 -9.40
CA MET A 1 -2.38 -14.58 -8.65
C MET A 1 -1.87 -14.97 -7.26
N ILE A 2 -0.57 -15.25 -7.11
CA ILE A 2 0.08 -15.68 -5.86
C ILE A 2 0.07 -14.59 -4.76
N LEU A 3 0.30 -13.33 -5.12
CA LEU A 3 0.32 -12.22 -4.14
C LEU A 3 -1.08 -11.80 -3.63
N LEU A 4 -2.11 -11.96 -4.47
CA LEU A 4 -3.51 -11.76 -4.05
C LEU A 4 -3.91 -12.83 -3.04
N TYR A 5 -3.47 -14.07 -3.26
CA TYR A 5 -3.66 -15.17 -2.32
C TYR A 5 -2.95 -14.92 -1.00
N GLU A 6 -1.71 -14.42 -0.98
CA GLU A 6 -1.01 -14.12 0.27
C GLU A 6 -1.61 -12.94 1.06
N SER A 7 -2.02 -11.87 0.37
CA SER A 7 -2.66 -10.71 1.01
C SER A 7 -4.06 -11.06 1.56
N LEU A 8 -4.87 -11.80 0.79
CA LEU A 8 -6.14 -12.36 1.27
C LEU A 8 -5.92 -13.30 2.43
N LYS A 9 -4.93 -14.21 2.36
CA LYS A 9 -4.61 -15.14 3.44
C LYS A 9 -4.21 -14.40 4.73
N LYS A 10 -3.41 -13.33 4.64
CA LYS A 10 -2.98 -12.53 5.79
C LYS A 10 -4.13 -11.74 6.43
N ASN A 11 -5.02 -11.17 5.62
CA ASN A 11 -6.18 -10.41 6.10
C ASN A 11 -7.34 -11.31 6.57
N LEU A 12 -7.58 -12.47 5.93
CA LEU A 12 -8.54 -13.47 6.41
C LEU A 12 -8.05 -14.20 7.67
N ALA A 13 -6.74 -14.35 7.86
CA ALA A 13 -6.18 -14.96 9.06
C ALA A 13 -6.25 -14.05 10.30
N ASN A 14 -6.63 -12.78 10.14
CA ASN A 14 -6.77 -11.85 11.25
C ASN A 14 -8.13 -12.09 11.94
N PRO A 15 -8.18 -12.71 13.14
CA PRO A 15 -9.42 -13.16 13.76
C PRO A 15 -10.37 -12.00 14.04
N LEU A 16 -9.81 -10.80 14.27
CA LEU A 16 -10.55 -9.58 14.54
C LEU A 16 -11.45 -9.17 13.37
N TYR A 17 -11.00 -9.37 12.12
CA TYR A 17 -11.77 -8.99 10.94
C TYR A 17 -12.97 -9.91 10.71
N TYR A 18 -12.78 -11.21 10.95
CA TYR A 18 -13.86 -12.19 10.96
C TYR A 18 -14.87 -11.89 12.07
N PHE A 19 -14.39 -11.54 13.27
CA PHE A 19 -15.24 -11.21 14.40
C PHE A 19 -16.05 -9.93 14.17
N LEU A 20 -15.44 -8.88 13.60
CA LEU A 20 -16.13 -7.64 13.25
C LEU A 20 -17.12 -7.83 12.10
N SER A 21 -16.79 -8.61 11.08
CA SER A 21 -17.68 -8.89 9.95
C SER A 21 -18.90 -9.74 10.37
N ILE A 22 -18.68 -10.81 11.14
CA ILE A 22 -19.75 -11.65 11.68
C ILE A 22 -20.57 -10.88 12.70
N GLY A 23 -19.92 -10.12 13.60
CA GLY A 23 -20.60 -9.31 14.61
C GLY A 23 -21.47 -8.21 14.01
N ALA A 24 -20.97 -7.49 13.01
CA ALA A 24 -21.74 -6.48 12.30
C ALA A 24 -22.92 -7.10 11.53
N GLY A 25 -22.71 -8.25 10.88
CA GLY A 25 -23.77 -8.99 10.21
C GLY A 25 -24.87 -9.45 11.17
N LEU A 26 -24.50 -9.98 12.33
CA LEU A 26 -25.42 -10.46 13.37
C LEU A 26 -26.25 -9.32 13.97
N VAL A 27 -25.61 -8.22 14.36
CA VAL A 27 -26.31 -7.03 14.91
C VAL A 27 -27.30 -6.48 13.88
N PHE A 28 -26.91 -6.42 12.61
CA PHE A 28 -27.78 -5.95 11.54
C PHE A 28 -28.97 -6.90 11.31
N THR A 29 -28.76 -8.22 11.31
CA THR A 29 -29.86 -9.20 11.22
C THR A 29 -30.83 -9.13 12.40
N VAL A 30 -30.34 -8.94 13.64
CA VAL A 30 -31.18 -8.87 14.84
C VAL A 30 -32.07 -7.63 14.81
N ILE A 31 -31.51 -6.46 14.45
CA ILE A 31 -32.27 -5.20 14.35
C ILE A 31 -33.33 -5.29 13.25
N PHE A 32 -32.99 -5.87 12.10
CA PHE A 32 -33.92 -5.95 10.97
C PHE A 32 -34.98 -7.05 11.12
N ALA A 33 -34.66 -8.14 11.80
CA ALA A 33 -35.61 -9.21 12.13
C ALA A 33 -36.76 -8.72 13.04
N MET A 34 -36.57 -7.61 13.78
CA MET A 34 -37.63 -6.97 14.56
C MET A 34 -38.65 -6.19 13.71
N LEU A 35 -38.38 -5.91 12.43
CA LEU A 35 -39.24 -5.09 11.55
C LEU A 35 -40.14 -5.91 10.62
N ASN A 36 -39.63 -6.98 9.97
CA ASN A 36 -40.43 -7.95 9.20
C ASN A 36 -39.57 -9.17 8.79
N LYS A 37 -39.88 -10.38 9.28
CA LYS A 37 -39.01 -11.59 9.18
C LYS A 37 -38.56 -11.96 7.77
N ILE A 38 -39.46 -11.89 6.78
CA ILE A 38 -39.17 -12.34 5.41
C ILE A 38 -38.34 -11.29 4.65
N THR A 39 -38.66 -10.01 4.85
CA THR A 39 -37.96 -8.89 4.24
C THR A 39 -36.56 -8.72 4.86
N ALA A 40 -36.40 -9.00 6.15
CA ALA A 40 -35.14 -8.91 6.88
C ALA A 40 -34.05 -9.85 6.36
N ILE A 41 -34.40 -11.11 6.08
CA ILE A 41 -33.45 -12.09 5.54
C ILE A 41 -32.95 -11.65 4.16
N LYS A 42 -33.86 -11.21 3.28
CA LYS A 42 -33.50 -10.74 1.94
C LYS A 42 -32.60 -9.50 1.99
N VAL A 43 -32.92 -8.52 2.84
CA VAL A 43 -32.13 -7.29 2.99
C VAL A 43 -30.74 -7.59 3.57
N SER A 44 -30.65 -8.47 4.58
CA SER A 44 -29.36 -8.88 5.15
C SER A 44 -28.45 -9.54 4.13
N VAL A 45 -28.97 -10.45 3.31
CA VAL A 45 -28.20 -11.12 2.25
C VAL A 45 -27.69 -10.10 1.22
N ILE A 46 -28.53 -9.13 0.85
CA ILE A 46 -28.15 -8.06 -0.09
C ILE A 46 -27.03 -7.18 0.49
N VAL A 47 -27.12 -6.80 1.77
CA VAL A 47 -26.09 -6.01 2.44
C VAL A 47 -24.78 -6.78 2.58
N PHE A 48 -24.85 -8.07 2.90
CA PHE A 48 -23.66 -8.91 2.99
C PHE A 48 -22.95 -9.06 1.64
N LEU A 49 -23.73 -9.31 0.57
CA LEU A 49 -23.21 -9.39 -0.80
C LEU A 49 -22.65 -8.04 -1.28
N SER A 50 -23.27 -6.92 -0.92
CA SER A 50 -22.78 -5.59 -1.31
C SER A 50 -21.47 -5.23 -0.62
N ILE A 51 -21.29 -5.58 0.65
CA ILE A 51 -20.02 -5.41 1.38
C ILE A 51 -18.91 -6.25 0.74
N ILE A 52 -19.20 -7.51 0.41
CA ILE A 52 -18.23 -8.38 -0.28
C ILE A 52 -17.85 -7.79 -1.64
N PHE A 53 -18.84 -7.36 -2.43
CA PHE A 53 -18.61 -6.75 -3.72
C PHE A 53 -17.76 -5.47 -3.61
N PHE A 54 -18.04 -4.62 -2.62
CA PHE A 54 -17.29 -3.39 -2.38
C PHE A 54 -15.84 -3.67 -1.95
N ALA A 55 -15.62 -4.68 -1.10
CA ALA A 55 -14.29 -5.12 -0.71
C ALA A 55 -13.49 -5.67 -1.92
N LEU A 56 -14.13 -6.48 -2.78
CA LEU A 56 -13.53 -6.98 -4.02
C LEU A 56 -13.24 -5.84 -5.01
N PHE A 57 -14.11 -4.84 -5.08
CA PHE A 57 -13.93 -3.67 -5.92
C PHE A 57 -12.74 -2.80 -5.47
N ILE A 58 -12.61 -2.53 -4.17
CA ILE A 58 -11.42 -1.85 -3.61
C ILE A 58 -10.15 -2.67 -3.88
N ALA A 59 -10.20 -4.00 -3.71
CA ALA A 59 -9.09 -4.89 -4.03
C ALA A 59 -8.70 -4.86 -5.52
N PHE A 60 -9.68 -4.75 -6.42
CA PHE A 60 -9.44 -4.64 -7.85
C PHE A 60 -8.76 -3.31 -8.22
N ILE A 61 -9.23 -2.19 -7.68
CA ILE A 61 -8.62 -0.86 -7.91
C ILE A 61 -7.20 -0.78 -7.34
N THR A 62 -6.94 -1.40 -6.19
CA THR A 62 -5.59 -1.45 -5.59
C THR A 62 -4.62 -2.35 -6.36
N LYS A 63 -5.13 -3.42 -6.99
CA LYS A 63 -4.32 -4.35 -7.79
C LYS A 63 -3.71 -3.70 -9.04
N GLU A 64 -4.46 -2.87 -9.77
CA GLU A 64 -3.94 -2.16 -10.95
C GLU A 64 -2.79 -1.20 -10.57
N LYS A 65 -2.91 -0.54 -9.41
CA LYS A 65 -1.88 0.35 -8.87
C LYS A 65 -0.61 -0.41 -8.43
N GLN A 66 -0.76 -1.60 -7.86
CA GLN A 66 0.38 -2.42 -7.42
C GLN A 66 1.21 -2.99 -8.58
N ASP A 67 0.60 -3.25 -9.73
CA ASP A 67 1.26 -3.86 -10.90
C ASP A 67 2.45 -3.02 -11.41
N VAL A 68 2.31 -1.68 -11.43
CA VAL A 68 3.36 -0.80 -11.94
C VAL A 68 4.61 -0.77 -11.05
N ILE A 69 4.42 -0.87 -9.73
CA ILE A 69 5.52 -0.94 -8.76
C ILE A 69 6.27 -2.27 -8.91
N GLU A 70 5.55 -3.39 -8.96
CA GLU A 70 6.16 -4.72 -9.12
C GLU A 70 6.94 -4.83 -10.45
N ILE A 71 6.38 -4.28 -11.53
CA ILE A 71 7.07 -4.22 -12.83
C ILE A 71 8.36 -3.41 -12.73
N ALA A 72 8.32 -2.26 -12.04
CA ALA A 72 9.50 -1.42 -11.87
C ALA A 72 10.58 -2.09 -11.01
N GLU A 73 10.21 -2.73 -9.91
CA GLU A 73 11.11 -3.53 -9.06
C GLU A 73 11.79 -4.63 -9.89
N ARG A 74 11.02 -5.44 -10.62
CA ARG A 74 11.55 -6.51 -11.47
C ARG A 74 12.51 -5.99 -12.55
N ILE A 75 12.25 -4.81 -13.10
CA ILE A 75 13.13 -4.17 -14.08
C ILE A 75 14.42 -3.67 -13.39
N ALA A 76 14.31 -3.11 -12.18
CA ALA A 76 15.44 -2.68 -11.38
C ALA A 76 16.34 -3.86 -10.98
N ASP A 77 15.77 -5.00 -10.58
CA ASP A 77 16.49 -6.23 -10.22
C ASP A 77 17.30 -6.79 -11.39
N ARG A 78 16.83 -6.56 -12.63
CA ARG A 78 17.55 -6.91 -13.87
C ARG A 78 18.65 -5.90 -14.23
N GLY A 79 19.01 -4.99 -13.33
CA GLY A 79 20.00 -3.92 -13.54
C GLY A 79 19.53 -2.77 -14.43
N LYS A 80 18.27 -2.78 -14.90
CA LYS A 80 17.73 -1.74 -15.80
C LYS A 80 17.18 -0.54 -15.02
N HIS A 81 17.97 0.01 -14.10
CA HIS A 81 17.53 1.04 -13.14
C HIS A 81 16.97 2.30 -13.81
N LYS A 82 17.58 2.78 -14.92
CA LYS A 82 17.07 3.93 -15.69
C LYS A 82 15.67 3.68 -16.27
N ALA A 83 15.39 2.44 -16.71
CA ALA A 83 14.09 2.08 -17.25
C ALA A 83 13.03 1.98 -16.15
N ALA A 84 13.38 1.37 -15.01
CA ALA A 84 12.53 1.33 -13.82
C ALA A 84 12.17 2.75 -13.36
N LEU A 85 13.16 3.64 -13.24
CA LEU A 85 12.95 5.04 -12.87
C LEU A 85 11.99 5.75 -13.83
N LYS A 86 12.12 5.55 -15.15
CA LYS A 86 11.23 6.16 -16.15
C LYS A 86 9.78 5.73 -15.97
N ILE A 87 9.55 4.45 -15.66
CA ILE A 87 8.21 3.91 -15.41
C ILE A 87 7.63 4.52 -14.14
N LEU A 88 8.39 4.53 -13.05
CA LEU A 88 7.96 5.09 -11.76
C LEU A 88 7.65 6.58 -11.85
N VAL A 89 8.49 7.37 -12.52
CA VAL A 89 8.24 8.81 -12.73
C VAL A 89 6.97 9.03 -13.56
N LYS A 90 6.72 8.20 -14.58
CA LYS A 90 5.47 8.26 -15.37
C LYS A 90 4.26 7.88 -14.51
N ALA A 91 4.40 6.91 -13.62
CA ALA A 91 3.35 6.49 -12.70
C ALA A 91 3.06 7.59 -11.67
N ARG A 92 4.09 8.22 -11.10
CA ARG A 92 3.98 9.32 -10.13
C ARG A 92 3.19 10.50 -10.70
N LYS A 93 3.45 10.87 -11.97
CA LYS A 93 2.70 11.96 -12.66
C LYS A 93 1.21 11.68 -12.82
N LYS A 94 0.80 10.40 -12.82
CA LYS A 94 -0.59 9.97 -12.96
C LYS A 94 -1.26 9.66 -11.62
N ALA A 95 -0.47 9.55 -10.56
CA ALA A 95 -0.98 9.22 -9.24
C ALA A 95 -1.57 10.48 -8.59
N SER A 96 -2.77 10.35 -8.03
CA SER A 96 -3.32 11.35 -7.12
C SER A 96 -2.67 11.22 -5.75
N ASP A 97 -2.66 12.31 -4.97
CA ASP A 97 -2.11 12.33 -3.62
C ASP A 97 -2.70 11.22 -2.73
N GLY A 98 -1.86 10.66 -1.86
CA GLY A 98 -2.21 9.56 -0.98
C GLY A 98 -1.10 8.52 -0.82
N GLU A 99 -1.46 7.37 -0.25
CA GLU A 99 -0.49 6.32 0.09
C GLU A 99 0.21 5.72 -1.14
N TYR A 100 -0.51 5.54 -2.24
CA TYR A 100 0.06 5.04 -3.48
C TYR A 100 1.17 5.96 -4.02
N CYS A 101 0.95 7.28 -3.91
CA CYS A 101 1.94 8.29 -4.28
C CYS A 101 3.24 8.11 -3.48
N LEU A 102 3.13 8.03 -2.15
CA LEU A 102 4.31 7.87 -1.28
C LEU A 102 5.04 6.55 -1.53
N LYS A 103 4.31 5.48 -1.86
CA LYS A 103 4.92 4.20 -2.22
C LYS A 103 5.73 4.31 -3.51
N ILE A 104 5.22 5.02 -4.53
CA ILE A 104 5.99 5.30 -5.75
C ILE A 104 7.24 6.14 -5.42
N ASP A 105 7.13 7.16 -4.58
CA ASP A 105 8.29 7.99 -4.19
C ASP A 105 9.36 7.16 -3.47
N TYR A 106 8.92 6.25 -2.59
CA TYR A 106 9.82 5.33 -1.90
C TYR A 106 10.60 4.48 -2.90
N GLU A 107 9.92 3.87 -3.87
CA GLU A 107 10.58 3.06 -4.90
C GLU A 107 11.51 3.89 -5.80
N ILE A 108 11.14 5.14 -6.11
CA ILE A 108 12.04 6.08 -6.80
C ILE A 108 13.30 6.30 -5.96
N GLY A 109 13.16 6.50 -4.64
CA GLY A 109 14.28 6.61 -3.71
C GLY A 109 15.18 5.37 -3.71
N VAL A 110 14.59 4.17 -3.68
CA VAL A 110 15.32 2.89 -3.77
C VAL A 110 16.09 2.80 -5.09
N VAL A 111 15.46 3.11 -6.22
CA VAL A 111 16.11 3.08 -7.54
C VAL A 111 17.26 4.10 -7.61
N TYR A 112 17.12 5.28 -7.01
CA TYR A 112 18.24 6.22 -6.91
C TYR A 112 19.40 5.68 -6.07
N CYS A 113 19.12 4.97 -4.97
CA CYS A 113 20.16 4.27 -4.22
C CYS A 113 20.87 3.19 -5.06
N LEU A 114 20.13 2.41 -5.86
CA LEU A 114 20.70 1.41 -6.76
C LEU A 114 21.56 2.04 -7.88
N MET A 115 21.24 3.27 -8.27
CA MET A 115 22.01 4.05 -9.24
C MET A 115 23.15 4.87 -8.60
N GLU A 116 23.42 4.69 -7.31
CA GLU A 116 24.41 5.45 -6.53
C GLU A 116 24.15 6.97 -6.50
N GLN A 117 22.93 7.40 -6.82
CA GLN A 117 22.49 8.80 -6.76
C GLN A 117 21.96 9.14 -5.37
N TYR A 118 22.79 8.90 -4.34
CA TYR A 118 22.38 8.93 -2.94
C TYR A 118 21.78 10.28 -2.51
N GLN A 119 22.31 11.40 -3.02
CA GLN A 119 21.77 12.73 -2.68
C GLN A 119 20.32 12.90 -3.13
N LYS A 120 19.95 12.37 -4.31
CA LYS A 120 18.57 12.41 -4.81
C LYS A 120 17.66 11.47 -4.02
N ALA A 121 18.17 10.29 -3.65
CA ALA A 121 17.45 9.38 -2.78
C ALA A 121 17.14 10.02 -1.42
N VAL A 122 18.12 10.68 -0.80
CA VAL A 122 17.96 11.40 0.47
C VAL A 122 16.86 12.45 0.39
N THR A 123 16.86 13.28 -0.66
CA THR A 123 15.84 14.33 -0.82
C THR A 123 14.43 13.74 -0.84
N ILE A 124 14.21 12.73 -1.68
CA ILE A 124 12.87 12.12 -1.84
C ILE A 124 12.44 11.38 -0.57
N LEU A 125 13.34 10.59 0.03
CA LEU A 125 13.03 9.83 1.24
C LEU A 125 12.73 10.77 2.43
N ARG A 126 13.38 11.94 2.51
CA ARG A 126 13.09 12.95 3.53
C ARG A 126 11.74 13.63 3.31
N GLU A 127 11.34 13.87 2.06
CA GLU A 127 10.00 14.40 1.74
C GLU A 127 8.89 13.43 2.16
N ILE A 128 9.10 12.12 2.00
CA ILE A 128 8.14 11.10 2.47
C ILE A 128 7.95 11.20 3.99
N LEU A 129 9.03 11.34 4.75
CA LEU A 129 9.00 11.42 6.22
C LEU A 129 8.36 12.71 6.76
N ARG A 130 8.22 13.76 5.94
CA ARG A 130 7.52 14.98 6.33
C ARG A 130 6.00 14.83 6.33
N ASN A 131 5.46 13.82 5.64
CA ASN A 131 4.03 13.62 5.41
C ASN A 131 3.37 12.60 6.36
N ASP A 132 3.63 12.76 7.66
CA ASP A 132 3.14 11.95 8.79
C ASP A 132 3.49 10.45 8.80
N ALA A 133 3.57 9.90 10.02
CA ALA A 133 4.03 8.55 10.31
C ALA A 133 3.06 7.47 9.80
N LYS A 134 3.56 6.59 8.92
CA LYS A 134 2.86 5.42 8.36
C LYS A 134 3.44 4.09 8.87
N GLU A 135 2.69 3.01 8.71
CA GLU A 135 3.10 1.65 9.15
C GLU A 135 4.46 1.20 8.57
N TRP A 136 4.82 1.68 7.38
CA TRP A 136 6.06 1.32 6.68
C TRP A 136 7.19 2.37 6.80
N THR A 137 7.04 3.35 7.70
CA THR A 137 8.04 4.43 7.91
C THR A 137 9.43 3.88 8.24
N TRP A 138 9.52 2.74 8.95
CA TRP A 138 10.80 2.08 9.25
C TRP A 138 11.58 1.70 7.98
N LYS A 139 10.91 1.33 6.88
CA LYS A 139 11.56 1.05 5.59
C LYS A 139 12.18 2.32 5.00
N VAL A 140 11.48 3.45 5.14
CA VAL A 140 11.98 4.75 4.70
C VAL A 140 13.21 5.15 5.49
N TYR A 141 13.17 5.01 6.82
CA TYR A 141 14.34 5.26 7.68
C TYR A 141 15.52 4.37 7.33
N PHE A 142 15.29 3.08 7.08
CA PHE A 142 16.34 2.14 6.68
C PHE A 142 17.01 2.57 5.35
N GLN A 143 16.22 2.86 4.32
CA GLN A 143 16.77 3.29 3.03
C GLN A 143 17.41 4.67 3.12
N LEU A 144 16.89 5.57 3.95
CA LEU A 144 17.46 6.89 4.18
C LEU A 144 18.80 6.78 4.90
N ALA A 145 18.90 5.96 5.95
CA ALA A 145 20.14 5.70 6.67
C ALA A 145 21.19 5.10 5.73
N LYS A 146 20.80 4.13 4.90
CA LYS A 146 21.66 3.56 3.85
C LYS A 146 22.12 4.65 2.87
N ALA A 147 21.21 5.48 2.35
CA ALA A 147 21.58 6.55 1.44
C ALA A 147 22.56 7.54 2.09
N LEU A 148 22.30 7.91 3.35
CA LEU A 148 23.12 8.84 4.12
C LEU A 148 24.51 8.28 4.42
N SER A 149 24.67 6.98 4.68
CA SER A 149 25.98 6.37 4.94
C SER A 149 26.91 6.44 3.72
N TYR A 150 26.35 6.49 2.50
CA TYR A 150 27.11 6.67 1.27
C TYR A 150 27.29 8.14 0.87
N THR A 151 26.54 9.07 1.46
CA THR A 151 26.85 10.50 1.33
C THR A 151 27.98 10.86 2.30
N LYS A 152 29.00 11.60 1.84
CA LYS A 152 30.16 12.04 2.64
C LYS A 152 29.81 12.85 3.91
N GLY A 153 28.53 13.09 4.20
CA GLY A 153 28.02 13.95 5.27
C GLY A 153 27.46 13.25 6.52
N PHE A 154 27.60 11.92 6.69
CA PHE A 154 27.03 11.19 7.84
C PHE A 154 27.48 11.74 9.22
N PHE A 155 28.64 12.40 9.30
CA PHE A 155 29.12 13.02 10.55
C PHE A 155 28.53 14.41 10.89
N GLN A 156 27.67 14.99 10.05
CA GLN A 156 27.12 16.34 10.28
C GLN A 156 25.66 16.39 10.74
N MET A 157 24.98 15.26 10.91
CA MET A 157 23.61 15.26 11.44
C MET A 157 23.64 15.43 12.96
N ARG A 158 23.44 16.67 13.43
CA ARG A 158 22.99 16.94 14.80
C ARG A 158 21.57 16.36 14.94
N PHE A 159 21.45 15.39 15.84
CA PHE A 159 20.17 14.89 16.36
C PHE A 159 19.48 15.96 17.19
#